data_AF-A0A532V958-F1
#
_entry.id   AF-A0A532V958-F1
#
_cell.length_a   1.000
_cell.length_b   1.000
_cell.length_c   1.000
_cell.angle_alpha   90.00
_cell.angle_beta   90.00
_cell.angle_gamma   90.00
#
_symmetry.space_group_name_H-M   'P 1'
#
loop_
_entity.id
_entity.type
_entity.pdbx_description
1 polymer ?
#
loop_
_entity_poly.entity_id
_entity_poly.type
_entity_poly.pdbx_seq_one_letter_code
_entity_poly.pdbx_strand_id
1 'polypeptide(L)'
;MQTSTVQETKKAVKPKYRGLCSTCKNAATCTFPRDPARPIMHCDEFDGYEGPKTRVVPRVAKPEAADEVEFKGLCRNCENRHHCVFPKPAGGVWQCDEYC
;
A
#
# COMPACT_ATOMS: atom_id res chain seq x y z
N MET A 1 64.64 -4.06 -2.10
CA MET A 1 63.61 -3.51 -3.00
C MET A 1 62.56 -4.57 -3.30
N GLN A 2 61.65 -4.79 -2.35
CA GLN A 2 60.46 -5.63 -2.52
C GLN A 2 59.33 -4.94 -1.76
N THR A 3 58.49 -4.19 -2.49
CA THR A 3 57.28 -3.55 -1.95
C THR A 3 56.08 -4.41 -2.35
N SER A 4 55.56 -5.17 -1.39
CA SER A 4 54.31 -5.89 -1.50
C SER A 4 53.15 -4.89 -1.53
N THR A 5 52.45 -4.80 -2.65
CA THR A 5 51.23 -4.01 -2.79
C THR A 5 50.06 -4.82 -2.23
N VAL A 6 49.69 -4.54 -0.97
CA VAL A 6 48.44 -5.01 -0.38
C VAL A 6 47.31 -4.22 -1.04
N GLN A 7 46.55 -4.87 -1.92
CA GLN A 7 45.35 -4.29 -2.50
C GLN A 7 44.22 -4.35 -1.47
N GLU A 8 44.03 -3.24 -0.78
CA GLU A 8 42.92 -3.03 0.14
C GLU A 8 41.61 -2.90 -0.65
N THR A 9 40.76 -3.93 -0.57
CA THR A 9 39.39 -3.89 -1.10
C THR A 9 38.55 -2.95 -0.25
N LYS A 10 38.53 -1.68 -0.65
CA LYS A 10 37.62 -0.64 -0.17
C LYS A 10 36.16 -1.07 -0.32
N LYS A 11 35.59 -1.62 0.75
CA LYS A 11 34.18 -2.00 0.86
C LYS A 11 33.35 -0.73 0.85
N ALA A 12 32.57 -0.50 -0.20
CA ALA A 12 31.72 0.68 -0.35
C ALA A 12 30.71 0.78 0.81
N VAL A 13 30.94 1.73 1.72
CA VAL A 13 29.99 2.08 2.78
C VAL A 13 28.85 2.85 2.11
N LYS A 14 27.74 2.16 1.80
CA LYS A 14 26.54 2.82 1.29
C LYS A 14 26.05 3.80 2.36
N PRO A 15 25.87 5.09 2.05
CA PRO A 15 25.31 6.05 3.02
C PRO A 15 23.93 5.56 3.45
N LYS A 16 23.71 5.46 4.77
CA LYS A 16 22.41 5.08 5.33
C LYS A 16 21.47 6.28 5.20
N TYR A 17 20.72 6.34 4.10
CA TYR A 17 19.65 7.32 3.92
C TYR A 17 18.57 7.14 5.00
N ARG A 18 17.87 8.22 5.35
CA ARG A 18 16.75 8.22 6.31
C ARG A 18 15.42 8.57 5.63
N GLY A 19 14.30 8.22 6.27
CA GLY A 19 12.96 8.45 5.73
C GLY A 19 12.58 7.45 4.63
N LEU A 20 11.72 7.84 3.69
CA LEU A 20 11.23 7.01 2.58
C LEU A 20 12.37 6.44 1.72
N CYS A 21 13.45 7.20 1.52
CA CYS A 21 14.60 6.76 0.72
C CYS A 21 15.36 5.58 1.35
N SER A 22 15.14 5.25 2.63
CA SER A 22 15.79 4.10 3.28
C SER A 22 15.22 2.76 2.80
N THR A 23 13.97 2.74 2.36
CA THR A 23 13.24 1.56 1.91
C THR A 23 12.91 1.59 0.41
N CYS A 24 13.28 2.66 -0.30
CA CYS A 24 12.97 2.80 -1.72
C CYS A 24 13.74 1.76 -2.56
N LYS A 25 13.04 1.05 -3.44
CA LYS A 25 13.69 0.12 -4.38
C LYS A 25 14.71 0.82 -5.30
N ASN A 26 14.44 2.07 -5.66
CA ASN A 26 15.31 2.90 -6.50
C ASN A 26 16.34 3.71 -5.68
N ALA A 27 16.52 3.43 -4.39
CA ALA A 27 17.46 4.19 -3.56
C ALA A 27 18.90 4.19 -4.08
N ALA A 28 19.33 3.24 -4.92
CA ALA A 28 20.68 3.28 -5.51
C ALA A 28 20.78 4.24 -6.71
N THR A 29 19.70 4.41 -7.47
CA THR A 29 19.69 5.07 -8.80
C THR A 29 18.82 6.33 -8.86
N CYS A 30 18.13 6.66 -7.78
CA CYS A 30 17.24 7.82 -7.65
C CYS A 30 17.99 9.14 -7.93
N THR A 31 17.43 9.98 -8.79
CA THR A 31 17.99 11.28 -9.17
C THR A 31 17.71 12.36 -8.15
N PHE A 32 16.77 12.13 -7.22
CA PHE A 32 16.46 13.06 -6.14
C PHE A 32 17.67 13.35 -5.23
N PRO A 33 17.95 14.64 -4.90
CA PRO A 33 19.00 15.02 -3.96
C PRO A 33 18.75 14.46 -2.56
N ARG A 34 19.70 13.68 -2.04
CA ARG A 34 19.56 12.95 -0.77
C ARG A 34 20.67 13.34 0.20
N ASP A 35 20.27 13.98 1.29
CA ASP A 35 21.16 14.31 2.40
C ASP A 35 20.89 13.32 3.56
N PRO A 36 21.90 12.55 4.02
CA PRO A 36 21.74 11.64 5.16
C PRO A 36 21.34 12.34 6.48
N ALA A 37 21.60 13.64 6.61
CA ALA A 37 21.19 14.44 7.76
C ALA A 37 19.72 14.90 7.67
N ARG A 38 19.12 14.92 6.47
CA ARG A 38 17.74 15.38 6.26
C ARG A 38 16.87 14.23 5.75
N PRO A 39 16.04 13.61 6.62
CA PRO A 39 15.19 12.50 6.20
C PRO A 39 14.16 12.98 5.17
N ILE A 40 14.04 12.23 4.07
CA ILE A 40 13.05 12.52 3.03
C ILE A 40 11.73 11.86 3.42
N MET A 41 10.73 12.67 3.73
CA MET A 41 9.39 12.20 4.13
C MET A 41 8.40 12.16 2.95
N HIS A 42 8.70 12.85 1.86
CA HIS A 42 7.93 12.87 0.62
C HIS A 42 8.89 12.90 -0.58
N CYS A 43 8.67 12.02 -1.55
CA CYS A 43 9.50 11.93 -2.76
C CYS A 43 8.65 11.39 -3.92
N ASP A 44 8.55 12.15 -5.01
CA ASP A 44 7.77 11.77 -6.20
C ASP A 44 8.39 10.59 -6.96
N GLU A 45 9.69 10.36 -6.83
CA GLU A 45 10.39 9.19 -7.40
C GLU A 45 10.31 7.94 -6.50
N PHE A 46 9.56 7.99 -5.39
CA PHE A 46 9.43 6.83 -4.50
C PHE A 46 8.60 5.73 -5.16
N ASP A 47 9.27 4.62 -5.45
CA ASP A 47 8.69 3.55 -6.28
C ASP A 47 8.39 2.28 -5.47
N GLY A 48 8.17 2.45 -4.15
CA GLY A 48 7.80 1.40 -3.21
C GLY A 48 8.97 0.73 -2.49
N TYR A 49 8.62 -0.23 -1.63
CA TYR A 49 9.53 -1.04 -0.82
C TYR A 49 9.42 -2.52 -1.20
N GLU A 50 10.56 -3.18 -1.41
CA GLU A 50 10.62 -4.62 -1.54
C GLU A 50 10.65 -5.26 -0.15
N GLY A 51 9.46 -5.53 0.38
CA GLY A 51 9.29 -6.28 1.61
C GLY A 51 9.48 -7.79 1.41
N PRO A 52 9.69 -8.54 2.51
CA PRO A 52 9.69 -10.00 2.46
C PRO A 52 8.36 -10.48 1.86
N LYS A 53 8.45 -11.39 0.87
CA LYS A 53 7.29 -11.96 0.18
C LYS A 53 6.42 -12.70 1.19
N THR A 54 5.36 -12.05 1.65
CA THR A 54 4.38 -12.70 2.53
C THR A 54 3.61 -13.71 1.67
N ARG A 55 3.53 -14.97 2.10
CA ARG A 55 2.72 -15.97 1.41
C ARG A 55 1.27 -15.48 1.41
N VAL A 56 0.72 -15.27 0.21
CA VAL A 56 -0.69 -14.92 0.05
C VAL A 56 -1.49 -16.16 0.42
N VAL A 57 -2.11 -16.14 1.60
CA VAL A 57 -3.12 -17.13 1.96
C VAL A 57 -4.40 -16.77 1.20
N PRO A 58 -5.01 -17.72 0.44
CA PRO A 58 -6.30 -17.48 -0.18
C PRO A 58 -7.31 -17.11 0.92
N ARG A 59 -7.97 -15.96 0.77
CA ARG A 59 -9.12 -15.66 1.64
C ARG A 59 -10.21 -16.66 1.30
N VAL A 60 -10.48 -17.58 2.22
CA VAL A 60 -11.67 -18.43 2.15
C VAL A 60 -12.87 -17.50 2.32
N ALA A 61 -13.70 -17.39 1.29
CA ALA A 61 -14.92 -16.61 1.35
C ALA A 61 -15.82 -17.22 2.43
N LYS A 62 -16.19 -16.41 3.42
CA LYS A 62 -17.21 -16.79 4.40
C LYS A 62 -18.54 -16.89 3.64
N PRO A 63 -19.37 -17.93 3.85
CA PRO A 63 -20.71 -17.95 3.25
C PRO A 63 -21.46 -16.69 3.69
N GLU A 64 -21.87 -15.89 2.70
CA GLU A 64 -22.65 -14.67 2.90
C GLU A 64 -24.04 -15.03 3.42
N ALA A 65 -24.50 -14.31 4.43
CA ALA A 65 -25.88 -14.46 4.91
C ALA A 65 -26.85 -13.91 3.84
N ALA A 66 -28.05 -14.47 3.73
CA ALA A 66 -29.03 -14.06 2.70
C ALA A 66 -29.34 -12.54 2.69
N ASP A 67 -29.30 -11.89 3.86
CA ASP A 67 -29.49 -10.43 4.00
C ASP A 67 -28.35 -9.62 3.34
N GLU A 68 -27.12 -10.17 3.28
CA GLU A 68 -25.98 -9.55 2.59
C GLU A 68 -26.10 -9.63 1.06
N VAL A 69 -26.91 -10.58 0.55
CA VAL A 69 -27.12 -10.78 -0.88
C VAL A 69 -28.16 -9.80 -1.43
N GLU A 70 -29.20 -9.51 -0.64
CA GLU A 70 -30.31 -8.64 -1.04
C GLU A 70 -30.04 -7.15 -0.79
N PHE A 71 -29.45 -6.80 0.36
CA PHE A 71 -29.18 -5.41 0.72
C PHE A 71 -27.69 -5.09 0.65
N LYS A 72 -27.30 -4.34 -0.39
CA LYS A 72 -25.92 -3.92 -0.65
C LYS A 72 -25.76 -2.41 -0.66
N GLY A 73 -24.55 -1.95 -0.37
CA GLY A 73 -24.25 -0.52 -0.24
C GLY A 73 -24.98 0.10 0.96
N LEU A 74 -25.44 1.33 0.82
CA LEU A 74 -26.16 2.08 1.85
C LEU A 74 -27.41 1.33 2.36
N CYS A 75 -28.12 0.61 1.48
CA CYS A 75 -29.31 -0.15 1.87
C CYS A 75 -29.06 -1.21 2.96
N ARG A 76 -27.81 -1.64 3.17
CA ARG A 76 -27.44 -2.61 4.21
C ARG A 76 -27.70 -2.11 5.62
N ASN A 77 -27.61 -0.78 5.85
CA ASN A 77 -27.85 -0.17 7.16
C ASN A 77 -29.04 0.80 7.16
N CYS A 78 -29.84 0.85 6.10
CA CYS A 78 -31.00 1.72 6.03
C CYS A 78 -32.16 1.14 6.86
N GLU A 79 -32.77 1.98 7.70
CA GLU A 79 -33.92 1.60 8.53
C GLU A 79 -35.14 1.23 7.67
N ASN A 80 -35.33 1.93 6.55
CA ASN A 80 -36.44 1.72 5.61
C ASN A 80 -36.17 0.67 4.53
N ARG A 81 -35.07 -0.09 4.59
CA ARG A 81 -34.64 -0.98 3.49
C ARG A 81 -35.71 -1.99 3.04
N HIS A 82 -36.58 -2.47 3.94
CA HIS A 82 -37.65 -3.42 3.61
C HIS A 82 -38.86 -2.78 2.92
N HIS A 83 -39.10 -1.48 3.14
CA HIS A 83 -40.24 -0.73 2.60
C HIS A 83 -39.85 0.24 1.49
N CYS A 84 -38.55 0.41 1.24
CA CYS A 84 -38.02 1.29 0.21
C CYS A 84 -38.38 0.79 -1.19
N VAL A 85 -39.06 1.64 -1.94
CA VAL A 85 -39.53 1.40 -3.33
C VAL A 85 -38.44 1.65 -4.37
N PHE A 86 -37.30 2.21 -3.97
CA PHE A 86 -36.18 2.48 -4.87
C PHE A 86 -35.50 1.19 -5.33
N PRO A 87 -34.97 1.17 -6.57
CA PRO A 87 -34.31 0.00 -7.12
C PRO A 87 -33.07 -0.38 -6.31
N LYS A 88 -32.91 -1.69 -6.05
CA LYS A 88 -31.77 -2.28 -5.33
C LYS A 88 -30.91 -3.06 -6.33
N PRO A 89 -29.97 -2.40 -7.02
CA PRO A 89 -29.12 -3.07 -8.00
C PRO A 89 -28.20 -4.07 -7.31
N ALA A 90 -27.79 -5.12 -8.03
CA ALA A 90 -26.88 -6.14 -7.51
C ALA A 90 -25.51 -5.60 -7.07
N GLY A 91 -25.12 -4.41 -7.56
CA GLY A 91 -23.92 -3.67 -7.14
C GLY A 91 -24.10 -2.81 -5.88
N GLY A 92 -25.30 -2.76 -5.31
CA GLY A 92 -25.63 -1.94 -4.16
C GLY A 92 -25.87 -0.46 -4.48
N VAL A 93 -26.52 0.23 -3.54
CA VAL A 93 -26.83 1.65 -3.65
C VAL A 93 -25.74 2.46 -2.96
N TRP A 94 -25.10 3.40 -3.67
CA TRP A 94 -24.02 4.24 -3.13
C TRP A 94 -24.47 5.65 -2.80
N GLN A 95 -25.59 6.08 -3.37
CA GLN A 95 -26.21 7.37 -3.13
C GLN A 95 -27.72 7.19 -3.19
N CYS A 96 -28.43 7.62 -2.16
CA CYS A 96 -29.88 7.56 -2.06
C CYS A 96 -30.36 8.76 -1.27
N ASP A 97 -31.38 9.45 -1.80
CA ASP A 97 -31.93 10.66 -1.19
C ASP A 97 -32.79 10.34 0.05
N GLU A 98 -33.38 9.14 0.09
CA GLU A 98 -34.18 8.66 1.22
C GLU A 98 -33.37 7.88 2.28
N TYR A 99 -32.04 7.90 2.18
CA TYR A 99 -31.20 7.22 3.18
C TYR A 99 -31.21 8.01 4.49
N CYS A 100 -31.75 7.38 5.54
CA CYS A 100 -31.70 7.82 6.93
C CYS A 100 -30.89 6.82 7.75
#